data_AF-A0A0R0I9C4-F1
#
_entry.id   AF-A0A0R0I9C4-F1
#
_cell.length_a   1.000
_cell.length_b   1.000
_cell.length_c   1.000
_cell.angle_alpha   90.00
_cell.angle_beta   90.00
_cell.angle_gamma   90.00
#
_symmetry.space_group_name_H-M   'P 1'
#
loop_
_entity.id
_entity.type
_entity.pdbx_description
1 polymer ?
#
loop_
_entity_poly.entity_id
_entity_poly.type
_entity_poly.pdbx_seq_one_letter_code
_entity_poly.pdbx_strand_id
1 'polypeptide(L)'
;MENSEDFLTLSPPGNNSDAKSARLFLTINPPPTMQKHLSLINNIVAGDMHLNAPSTALSLSISPMLSPYTASNPNKDNASDLHPNVPVPGFSSSPRTRSRRGKSKTITPPFPWATNRRATVHSYKYLLQNKIVTITGKVKCKRCDERFEMELDLKSKLGELLKFIQKKKCIMHDRAPNVWVVPVLPKCEHCGRENSVEPFLGDTKRRAINWLFLLLAQMLGFCNLKQLQYFCKHNNNHRTGAKDRIVYSTYMGLCKQLLPELFDSRS
;
A
#
# COMPACT_ATOMS: atom_id res chain seq x y z
N MET A 1 5.34 -68.95 48.19
CA MET A 1 4.41 -68.89 47.05
C MET A 1 3.69 -67.56 47.14
N GLU A 2 3.93 -66.74 46.11
CA GLU A 2 3.16 -65.61 45.59
C GLU A 2 2.70 -64.45 46.50
N ASN A 3 3.46 -63.34 46.37
CA ASN A 3 3.07 -61.99 45.96
C ASN A 3 1.72 -61.42 46.41
N SER A 4 1.74 -60.25 47.07
CA SER A 4 1.15 -59.00 46.56
C SER A 4 1.73 -57.78 47.29
N GLU A 5 2.21 -56.83 46.49
CA GLU A 5 2.26 -55.36 46.61
C GLU A 5 2.43 -54.69 47.98
N ASP A 6 3.51 -53.91 48.16
CA ASP A 6 3.37 -52.46 48.29
C ASP A 6 4.71 -51.69 48.22
N PHE A 7 4.78 -50.84 47.20
CA PHE A 7 5.35 -49.49 47.15
C PHE A 7 6.75 -49.21 47.77
N LEU A 8 7.78 -49.29 46.93
CA LEU A 8 9.02 -48.50 47.01
C LEU A 8 9.00 -47.55 45.77
N THR A 9 9.51 -46.32 45.75
CA THR A 9 10.78 -45.81 46.25
C THR A 9 10.83 -44.26 46.09
N LEU A 10 11.38 -43.59 47.11
CA LEU A 10 12.46 -42.58 47.06
C LEU A 10 12.35 -41.30 46.18
N SER A 11 12.11 -40.20 46.91
CA SER A 11 12.92 -38.95 47.04
C SER A 11 13.17 -37.94 45.88
N PRO A 12 13.24 -36.60 46.18
CA PRO A 12 13.31 -35.47 45.24
C PRO A 12 14.69 -34.74 45.31
N PRO A 13 14.90 -33.42 45.03
CA PRO A 13 14.22 -32.40 44.21
C PRO A 13 15.17 -31.63 43.21
N GLY A 14 14.61 -30.72 42.40
CA GLY A 14 15.34 -29.55 41.85
C GLY A 14 15.46 -29.45 40.33
N ASN A 15 14.91 -28.37 39.74
CA ASN A 15 15.63 -27.41 38.87
C ASN A 15 14.69 -26.61 37.94
N ASN A 16 14.99 -25.33 37.84
CA ASN A 16 14.37 -24.26 37.05
C ASN A 16 14.07 -24.64 35.58
N SER A 17 12.89 -24.27 35.10
CA SER A 17 12.58 -24.18 33.66
C SER A 17 12.26 -22.73 33.27
N ASP A 18 13.31 -21.94 33.09
CA ASP A 18 13.26 -20.73 32.27
C ASP A 18 12.91 -21.12 30.83
N ALA A 19 11.79 -20.58 30.33
CA ALA A 19 11.31 -20.77 28.97
C ALA A 19 12.28 -20.17 27.95
N LYS A 20 13.26 -20.97 27.51
CA LYS A 20 14.10 -20.70 26.34
C LYS A 20 13.23 -20.81 25.09
N SER A 21 12.80 -19.66 24.59
CA SER A 21 12.31 -19.47 23.22
C SER A 21 13.38 -19.95 22.24
N ALA A 22 13.16 -21.15 21.69
CA ALA A 22 14.00 -21.74 20.67
C ALA A 22 13.83 -20.94 19.36
N ARG A 23 14.73 -19.98 19.14
CA ARG A 23 14.95 -19.36 17.83
C ARG A 23 15.54 -20.40 16.87
N LEU A 24 14.67 -21.07 16.10
CA LEU A 24 15.10 -21.85 14.95
C LEU A 24 15.29 -20.90 13.76
N PHE A 25 16.54 -20.56 13.50
CA PHE A 25 16.96 -19.84 12.30
C PHE A 25 16.71 -20.72 11.08
N LEU A 26 15.72 -20.38 10.26
CA LEU A 26 15.67 -20.84 8.87
C LEU A 26 16.67 -20.01 8.06
N THR A 27 17.94 -20.41 8.10
CA THR A 27 18.94 -20.02 7.10
C THR A 27 18.55 -20.59 5.74
N ILE A 28 17.78 -19.81 4.98
CA ILE A 28 17.79 -19.93 3.52
C ILE A 28 19.10 -19.32 3.07
N ASN A 29 20.12 -20.15 2.84
CA ASN A 29 21.40 -19.73 2.27
C ASN A 29 21.14 -19.03 0.92
N PRO A 30 21.43 -17.72 0.77
CA PRO A 30 21.41 -17.09 -0.55
C PRO A 30 22.70 -17.47 -1.31
N PRO A 31 22.62 -17.73 -2.63
CA PRO A 31 23.80 -18.00 -3.44
C PRO A 31 24.70 -16.75 -3.51
N PRO A 32 26.02 -16.91 -3.66
CA PRO A 32 26.92 -15.78 -3.76
C PRO A 32 26.77 -15.15 -5.14
N THR A 33 26.13 -13.99 -5.22
CA THR A 33 26.26 -13.09 -6.38
C THR A 33 26.09 -11.63 -5.96
N MET A 34 26.98 -11.23 -5.05
CA MET A 34 27.18 -9.89 -4.53
C MET A 34 27.80 -8.99 -5.61
N GLN A 35 26.99 -8.42 -6.52
CA GLN A 35 27.27 -7.18 -7.29
C GLN A 35 26.16 -6.83 -8.30
N LYS A 36 25.39 -7.81 -8.81
CA LYS A 36 24.41 -7.58 -9.90
C LYS A 36 23.10 -6.88 -9.50
N HIS A 37 22.78 -6.77 -8.20
CA HIS A 37 21.50 -6.19 -7.76
C HIS A 37 21.62 -4.72 -7.31
N LEU A 38 22.83 -4.28 -6.95
CA LEU A 38 23.13 -2.85 -6.84
C LEU A 38 23.14 -2.23 -8.23
N SER A 39 23.67 -2.92 -9.25
CA SER A 39 23.53 -2.44 -10.62
C SER A 39 22.09 -2.43 -11.07
N LEU A 40 21.17 -3.32 -10.66
CA LEU A 40 19.77 -3.16 -11.07
C LEU A 40 19.11 -1.90 -10.48
N ILE A 41 19.31 -1.63 -9.19
CA ILE A 41 18.78 -0.40 -8.56
C ILE A 41 19.51 0.82 -9.11
N ASN A 42 20.83 0.76 -9.26
CA ASN A 42 21.64 1.83 -9.82
C ASN A 42 21.43 2.00 -11.33
N ASN A 43 21.05 0.97 -12.10
CA ASN A 43 20.72 1.06 -13.53
C ASN A 43 19.27 1.53 -13.70
N ILE A 44 18.39 1.23 -12.76
CA ILE A 44 17.06 1.82 -12.70
C ILE A 44 17.15 3.31 -12.29
N VAL A 45 18.12 3.67 -11.44
CA VAL A 45 18.36 5.06 -10.98
C VAL A 45 19.24 5.88 -11.94
N ALA A 46 20.20 5.26 -12.65
CA ALA A 46 21.16 5.92 -13.56
C ALA A 46 20.89 5.68 -15.05
N GLY A 47 19.88 4.88 -15.40
CA GLY A 47 19.49 4.64 -16.79
C GLY A 47 18.52 5.70 -17.27
N ASP A 48 19.02 6.68 -18.02
CA ASP A 48 18.26 7.53 -18.93
C ASP A 48 17.25 6.67 -19.71
N MET A 49 15.96 6.85 -19.43
CA MET A 49 14.89 6.26 -20.22
C MET A 49 14.78 7.01 -21.55
N HIS A 50 15.71 6.75 -22.47
CA HIS A 50 15.53 7.04 -23.89
C HIS A 50 14.44 6.09 -24.41
N LEU A 51 13.18 6.48 -24.24
CA LEU A 51 12.08 5.84 -24.95
C LEU A 51 12.17 6.31 -26.41
N ASN A 52 12.68 5.43 -27.26
CA ASN A 52 12.58 5.54 -28.71
C ASN A 52 11.11 5.77 -29.10
N ALA A 53 10.78 6.98 -29.53
CA ALA A 53 9.55 7.26 -30.25
C ALA A 53 9.72 6.77 -31.70
N PRO A 54 8.79 5.98 -32.25
CA PRO A 54 8.76 5.80 -33.70
C PRO A 54 8.21 7.10 -34.31
N SER A 55 9.09 7.82 -35.00
CA SER A 55 8.73 8.86 -35.97
C SER A 55 7.88 8.25 -37.09
N THR A 56 6.61 8.60 -37.14
CA THR A 56 5.83 8.60 -38.38
C THR A 56 5.21 9.97 -38.56
N ALA A 57 5.93 10.80 -39.31
CA ALA A 57 5.40 12.01 -39.91
C ALA A 57 4.36 11.63 -40.97
N LEU A 58 3.12 12.02 -40.77
CA LEU A 58 2.17 12.27 -41.85
C LEU A 58 1.49 13.60 -41.53
N SER A 59 1.91 14.62 -42.28
CA SER A 59 1.44 15.99 -42.22
C SER A 59 0.47 16.27 -43.37
N LEU A 60 -0.49 17.16 -43.06
CA LEU A 60 -1.33 17.98 -43.96
C LEU A 60 -2.54 17.23 -44.55
N SER A 61 -3.78 17.74 -44.53
CA SER A 61 -4.26 19.13 -44.53
C SER A 61 -5.80 19.20 -44.34
N ILE A 62 -6.32 20.28 -43.70
CA ILE A 62 -7.54 21.08 -44.09
C ILE A 62 -8.90 20.31 -44.04
N SER A 63 -10.02 20.71 -43.40
CA SER A 63 -10.61 21.95 -42.87
C SER A 63 -11.86 21.59 -42.00
N PRO A 64 -12.46 22.53 -41.24
CA PRO A 64 -13.65 22.29 -40.44
C PRO A 64 -14.94 22.45 -41.27
N MET A 65 -15.90 21.53 -41.11
CA MET A 65 -17.26 21.68 -41.64
C MET A 65 -18.24 21.90 -40.49
N LEU A 66 -18.90 23.06 -40.52
CA LEU A 66 -20.07 23.41 -39.74
C LEU A 66 -21.25 22.49 -40.12
N SER A 67 -22.09 22.17 -39.14
CA SER A 67 -23.50 21.80 -39.38
C SER A 67 -24.41 22.77 -38.64
N PRO A 68 -25.21 23.58 -39.36
CA PRO A 68 -26.35 24.26 -38.80
C PRO A 68 -27.62 23.45 -39.08
N TYR A 69 -28.34 23.05 -38.04
CA TYR A 69 -29.71 22.56 -38.21
C TYR A 69 -30.66 23.75 -38.30
N THR A 70 -31.18 23.93 -39.51
CA THR A 70 -32.21 24.89 -39.91
C THR A 70 -33.59 24.55 -39.37
N ALA A 71 -34.33 25.62 -39.07
CA ALA A 71 -35.66 25.67 -38.50
C ALA A 71 -36.79 25.26 -39.47
N SER A 72 -37.91 24.83 -38.87
CA SER A 72 -39.25 24.88 -39.46
C SER A 72 -40.24 25.36 -38.38
N ASN A 73 -40.58 26.66 -38.43
CA ASN A 73 -41.84 27.26 -37.93
C ASN A 73 -42.97 26.94 -38.97
N PRO A 74 -44.29 27.26 -38.82
CA PRO A 74 -44.93 28.25 -37.91
C PRO A 74 -46.34 27.85 -37.35
N ASN A 75 -46.83 28.60 -36.35
CA ASN A 75 -48.21 29.15 -36.21
C ASN A 75 -48.37 29.72 -34.80
N LYS A 76 -48.43 31.05 -34.62
CA LYS A 76 -49.58 31.98 -34.77
C LYS A 76 -50.53 32.01 -33.56
N ASP A 77 -50.59 33.21 -33.00
CA ASP A 77 -51.74 33.88 -32.38
C ASP A 77 -51.93 33.82 -30.83
N ASN A 78 -51.45 34.92 -30.22
CA ASN A 78 -52.19 35.89 -29.40
C ASN A 78 -52.53 35.66 -27.91
N ALA A 79 -52.44 36.81 -27.22
CA ALA A 79 -52.98 37.23 -25.92
C ALA A 79 -52.22 36.71 -24.68
N SER A 80 -51.30 37.51 -24.12
CA SER A 80 -51.57 38.61 -23.16
C SER A 80 -52.21 38.11 -21.86
N ASP A 81 -51.40 37.86 -20.83
CA ASP A 81 -51.71 38.38 -19.49
C ASP A 81 -50.49 38.40 -18.57
N LEU A 82 -50.42 39.48 -17.82
CA LEU A 82 -49.34 39.93 -16.95
C LEU A 82 -49.37 39.19 -15.61
N HIS A 83 -48.23 38.73 -15.10
CA HIS A 83 -48.01 38.74 -13.64
C HIS A 83 -46.52 38.76 -13.27
N PRO A 84 -46.09 39.51 -12.22
CA PRO A 84 -44.71 39.89 -12.01
C PRO A 84 -43.94 39.00 -11.01
N ASN A 85 -42.63 38.96 -11.21
CA ASN A 85 -41.52 38.66 -10.29
C ASN A 85 -41.86 38.22 -8.84
N VAL A 86 -41.48 36.98 -8.50
CA VAL A 86 -41.18 36.58 -7.12
C VAL A 86 -39.68 36.28 -7.03
N PRO A 87 -38.90 36.98 -6.18
CA PRO A 87 -37.50 36.67 -5.93
C PRO A 87 -37.42 35.43 -5.02
N VAL A 88 -36.72 34.39 -5.46
CA VAL A 88 -36.43 33.23 -4.60
C VAL A 88 -35.36 33.62 -3.56
N PRO A 89 -35.65 33.54 -2.25
CA PRO A 89 -34.70 33.85 -1.19
C PRO A 89 -33.54 32.86 -1.16
N GLY A 90 -32.34 33.40 -0.93
CA GLY A 90 -31.10 32.66 -0.98
C GLY A 90 -31.01 31.52 0.04
N PHE A 91 -30.61 30.34 -0.44
CA PHE A 91 -29.94 29.35 0.39
C PHE A 91 -28.48 29.78 0.58
N SER A 92 -28.27 30.80 1.41
CA SER A 92 -26.97 31.04 2.05
C SER A 92 -26.71 29.88 3.00
N SER A 93 -26.12 28.82 2.45
CA SER A 93 -25.60 27.70 3.24
C SER A 93 -24.35 28.19 3.94
N SER A 94 -24.56 28.83 5.09
CA SER A 94 -23.54 29.31 6.02
C SER A 94 -22.42 28.27 6.13
N PRO A 95 -21.18 28.59 5.75
CA PRO A 95 -20.07 27.69 5.98
C PRO A 95 -19.88 27.63 7.49
N ARG A 96 -20.36 26.54 8.13
CA ARG A 96 -20.00 26.21 9.50
C ARG A 96 -18.50 25.89 9.53
N THR A 97 -17.70 26.94 9.56
CA THR A 97 -16.30 26.98 9.98
C THR A 97 -16.26 26.75 11.48
N ARG A 98 -16.70 25.56 11.92
CA ARG A 98 -16.10 25.00 13.14
C ARG A 98 -14.68 24.62 12.74
N SER A 99 -13.77 25.57 12.93
CA SER A 99 -12.34 25.34 13.07
C SER A 99 -12.16 24.27 14.14
N ARG A 100 -12.26 23.01 13.73
CA ARG A 100 -11.82 21.87 14.51
C ARG A 100 -10.34 22.06 14.62
N ARG A 101 -9.92 22.65 15.75
CA ARG A 101 -8.54 22.71 16.27
C ARG A 101 -7.72 21.63 15.56
N GLY A 102 -6.99 22.06 14.52
CA GLY A 102 -6.47 21.16 13.50
C GLY A 102 -5.65 20.08 14.20
N LYS A 103 -6.04 18.81 14.03
CA LYS A 103 -5.26 17.71 14.60
C LYS A 103 -3.81 17.89 14.12
N SER A 104 -2.86 17.85 15.05
CA SER A 104 -1.43 18.02 14.73
C SER A 104 -1.05 17.19 13.49
N LYS A 105 -0.36 17.86 12.57
CA LYS A 105 0.21 17.23 11.37
C LYS A 105 1.22 16.14 11.76
N THR A 106 1.87 16.32 12.92
CA THR A 106 2.91 15.45 13.46
C THR A 106 2.31 14.38 14.39
N ILE A 107 2.88 13.19 14.36
CA ILE A 107 2.62 12.06 15.26
C ILE A 107 3.96 11.50 15.75
N THR A 108 3.95 10.78 16.87
CA THR A 108 5.08 9.90 17.22
C THR A 108 5.20 8.83 16.15
N PRO A 109 6.38 8.62 15.55
CA PRO A 109 6.60 7.56 14.58
C PRO A 109 6.23 6.19 15.18
N PRO A 110 5.35 5.40 14.53
CA PRO A 110 4.96 4.08 15.04
C PRO A 110 6.04 3.00 14.85
N PHE A 111 7.02 3.22 13.97
CA PHE A 111 8.11 2.29 13.65
C PHE A 111 9.39 3.08 13.32
N PRO A 112 10.60 2.48 13.44
CA PRO A 112 11.86 3.15 13.09
C PRO A 112 11.97 3.61 11.63
N TRP A 113 11.27 2.93 10.71
CA TRP A 113 11.19 3.31 9.29
C TRP A 113 10.04 4.26 8.95
N ALA A 114 9.19 4.59 9.92
CA ALA A 114 8.13 5.58 9.76
C ALA A 114 8.63 6.95 10.18
N THR A 115 8.09 8.01 9.55
CA THR A 115 8.42 9.39 9.94
C THR A 115 7.45 9.90 11.00
N ASN A 116 7.69 11.14 11.46
CA ASN A 116 6.75 11.84 12.32
C ASN A 116 5.52 12.39 11.57
N ARG A 117 5.43 12.22 10.24
CA ARG A 117 4.27 12.55 9.43
C ARG A 117 3.38 11.34 9.25
N ARG A 118 2.06 11.56 9.25
CA ARG A 118 1.06 10.50 9.14
C ARG A 118 1.18 9.79 7.79
N ALA A 119 1.20 8.45 7.83
CA ALA A 119 1.25 7.63 6.63
C ALA A 119 2.43 7.96 5.69
N THR A 120 3.56 8.35 6.28
CA THR A 120 4.80 8.68 5.58
C THR A 120 5.94 7.84 6.13
N VAL A 121 6.65 7.14 5.25
CA VAL A 121 7.85 6.33 5.55
C VAL A 121 9.11 7.08 5.13
N HIS A 122 10.24 6.71 5.71
CA HIS A 122 11.54 7.24 5.29
C HIS A 122 11.93 6.72 3.89
N SER A 123 12.79 7.46 3.18
CA SER A 123 13.32 7.04 1.89
C SER A 123 14.25 5.83 2.02
N TYR A 124 14.39 5.06 0.94
CA TYR A 124 15.30 3.93 0.87
C TYR A 124 16.74 4.32 1.23
N LYS A 125 17.22 5.47 0.73
CA LYS A 125 18.54 6.02 1.08
C LYS A 125 18.69 6.24 2.58
N TYR A 126 17.69 6.85 3.24
CA TYR A 126 17.70 7.03 4.69
C TYR A 126 17.74 5.70 5.42
N LEU A 127 16.91 4.72 5.02
CA LEU A 127 16.85 3.42 5.67
C LEU A 127 18.21 2.71 5.63
N LEU A 128 18.89 2.73 4.48
CA LEU A 128 20.23 2.15 4.34
C LEU A 128 21.28 2.90 5.19
N GLN A 129 21.27 4.23 5.16
CA GLN A 129 22.20 5.04 5.95
C GLN A 129 22.06 4.80 7.46
N ASN A 130 20.84 4.51 7.93
CA ASN A 130 20.54 4.21 9.32
C ASN A 130 20.58 2.70 9.63
N LYS A 131 21.12 1.87 8.73
CA LYS A 131 21.26 0.42 8.88
C LYS A 131 19.93 -0.32 9.12
N ILE A 132 18.82 0.26 8.67
CA ILE A 132 17.49 -0.37 8.69
C ILE A 132 17.35 -1.21 7.42
N VAL A 133 17.83 -2.45 7.50
CA VAL A 133 17.83 -3.40 6.37
C VAL A 133 16.75 -4.48 6.48
N THR A 134 16.19 -4.67 7.68
CA THR A 134 15.11 -5.62 7.95
C THR A 134 13.86 -4.88 8.39
N ILE A 135 12.73 -5.16 7.75
CA ILE A 135 11.41 -4.63 8.11
C ILE A 135 10.58 -5.74 8.73
N THR A 136 10.16 -5.54 9.98
CA THR A 136 9.33 -6.52 10.70
C THR A 136 7.86 -6.12 10.67
N GLY A 137 6.97 -7.10 10.75
CA GLY A 137 5.53 -6.87 10.83
C GLY A 137 4.74 -8.02 11.43
N LYS A 138 3.68 -7.68 12.16
CA LYS A 138 2.82 -8.65 12.82
C LYS A 138 1.88 -9.32 11.83
N VAL A 139 1.86 -10.64 11.85
CA VAL A 139 1.01 -11.48 11.02
C VAL A 139 0.26 -12.48 11.89
N LYS A 140 -0.79 -13.07 11.34
CA LYS A 140 -1.48 -14.21 11.95
C LYS A 140 -1.75 -15.29 10.90
N CYS A 141 -1.72 -16.54 11.33
CA CYS A 141 -2.17 -17.64 10.49
C CYS A 141 -3.68 -17.81 10.60
N LYS A 142 -4.42 -17.74 9.50
CA LYS A 142 -5.88 -17.96 9.47
C LYS A 142 -6.32 -19.42 9.67
N ARG A 143 -5.37 -20.34 9.87
CA ARG A 143 -5.64 -21.78 10.00
C ARG A 143 -5.38 -22.33 11.39
N CYS A 144 -4.34 -21.85 12.06
CA CYS A 144 -3.98 -22.27 13.42
C CYS A 144 -4.02 -21.10 14.42
N ASP A 145 -4.46 -19.91 13.98
CA ASP A 145 -4.57 -18.66 14.75
C ASP A 145 -3.30 -18.14 15.43
N GLU A 146 -2.16 -18.79 15.18
CA GLU A 146 -0.86 -18.38 15.68
C GLU A 146 -0.47 -16.98 15.19
N ARG A 147 0.09 -16.16 16.08
CA ARG A 147 0.47 -14.77 15.84
C ARG A 147 1.95 -14.61 16.04
N PHE A 148 2.63 -14.08 15.02
CA PHE A 148 4.07 -13.99 15.01
C PHE A 148 4.53 -12.75 14.24
N GLU A 149 5.82 -12.44 14.34
CA GLU A 149 6.45 -11.37 13.55
C GLU A 149 7.17 -11.96 12.35
N MET A 150 6.87 -11.43 11.18
CA MET A 150 7.55 -11.75 9.94
C MET A 150 8.62 -10.71 9.65
N GLU A 151 9.81 -11.16 9.27
CA GLU A 151 10.92 -10.31 8.86
C GLU A 151 11.08 -10.29 7.34
N LEU A 152 11.33 -9.10 6.78
CA LEU A 152 11.53 -8.90 5.35
C LEU A 152 12.85 -8.17 5.10
N ASP A 153 13.70 -8.73 4.25
CA ASP A 153 14.87 -8.02 3.73
C ASP A 153 14.41 -6.87 2.82
N LEU A 154 14.75 -5.64 3.21
CA LEU A 154 14.30 -4.41 2.56
C LEU A 154 14.70 -4.39 1.08
N LYS A 155 15.96 -4.74 0.78
CA LYS A 155 16.53 -4.61 -0.57
C LYS A 155 15.93 -5.65 -1.52
N SER A 156 15.87 -6.90 -1.07
CA SER A 156 15.33 -8.02 -1.82
C SER A 156 13.86 -7.81 -2.14
N LYS A 157 13.04 -7.50 -1.12
CA LYS A 157 11.60 -7.32 -1.31
C LYS A 157 11.24 -6.07 -2.11
N LEU A 158 11.98 -4.98 -1.94
CA LEU A 158 11.81 -3.81 -2.79
C LEU A 158 12.18 -4.11 -4.24
N GLY A 159 13.28 -4.86 -4.47
CA GLY A 159 13.67 -5.32 -5.81
C GLY A 159 12.60 -6.17 -6.50
N GLU A 160 12.05 -7.16 -5.80
CA GLU A 160 10.93 -7.99 -6.29
C GLU A 160 9.73 -7.12 -6.71
N LEU A 161 9.33 -6.17 -5.85
CA LEU A 161 8.20 -5.28 -6.11
C LEU A 161 8.45 -4.37 -7.32
N LEU A 162 9.61 -3.74 -7.41
CA LEU A 162 9.95 -2.85 -8.53
C LEU A 162 9.99 -3.60 -9.86
N LYS A 163 10.56 -4.81 -9.87
CA LYS A 163 10.57 -5.67 -11.06
C LYS A 163 9.15 -6.02 -11.50
N PHE A 164 8.26 -6.30 -10.55
CA PHE A 164 6.84 -6.55 -10.85
C PHE A 164 6.17 -5.31 -11.45
N ILE A 165 6.39 -4.13 -10.85
CA ILE A 165 5.86 -2.86 -11.35
C ILE A 165 6.35 -2.60 -12.77
N GLN A 166 7.65 -2.67 -13.01
CA GLN A 166 8.25 -2.44 -14.32
C GLN A 166 7.61 -3.33 -15.40
N LYS A 167 7.40 -4.62 -15.10
CA LYS A 167 6.80 -5.57 -16.03
C LYS A 167 5.32 -5.29 -16.33
N LYS A 168 4.55 -4.78 -15.36
CA LYS A 168 3.09 -4.65 -15.48
C LYS A 168 2.58 -3.21 -15.59
N LYS A 169 3.41 -2.19 -15.44
CA LYS A 169 2.97 -0.78 -15.32
C LYS A 169 2.12 -0.31 -16.50
N CYS A 170 2.49 -0.68 -17.73
CA CYS A 170 1.78 -0.29 -18.94
C CYS A 170 0.33 -0.83 -19.02
N ILE A 171 0.05 -1.98 -18.41
CA ILE A 171 -1.29 -2.62 -18.45
C ILE A 171 -2.13 -2.34 -17.20
N MET A 172 -1.59 -1.67 -16.17
CA MET A 172 -2.31 -1.44 -14.92
C MET A 172 -3.37 -0.33 -15.06
N HIS A 173 -3.18 0.68 -15.92
CA HIS A 173 -4.14 1.77 -16.16
C HIS A 173 -4.72 2.38 -14.85
N ASP A 174 -3.84 2.75 -13.92
CA ASP A 174 -4.18 3.28 -12.59
C ASP A 174 -5.06 2.36 -11.70
N ARG A 175 -5.10 1.06 -12.02
CA ARG A 175 -5.81 0.03 -11.27
C ARG A 175 -4.84 -1.04 -10.82
N ALA A 176 -4.98 -1.44 -9.56
CA ALA A 176 -4.15 -2.49 -9.01
C ALA A 176 -4.51 -3.83 -9.67
N PRO A 177 -3.52 -4.64 -10.08
CA PRO A 177 -3.79 -5.99 -10.55
C PRO A 177 -4.43 -6.81 -9.43
N ASN A 178 -5.16 -7.86 -9.79
CA ASN A 178 -5.91 -8.66 -8.82
C ASN A 178 -5.05 -9.16 -7.65
N VAL A 179 -3.79 -9.55 -7.92
CA VAL A 179 -2.83 -10.01 -6.89
C VAL A 179 -2.44 -8.96 -5.84
N TRP A 180 -2.77 -7.69 -6.04
CA TRP A 180 -2.60 -6.64 -5.04
C TRP A 180 -3.92 -6.33 -4.31
N VAL A 181 -5.05 -6.50 -4.98
CA VAL A 181 -6.39 -6.30 -4.39
C VAL A 181 -6.76 -7.47 -3.48
N VAL A 182 -6.39 -8.68 -3.89
CA VAL A 182 -6.55 -9.96 -3.21
C VAL A 182 -5.17 -10.64 -3.16
N PRO A 183 -4.32 -10.28 -2.18
CA PRO A 183 -2.97 -10.80 -2.15
C PRO A 183 -2.89 -12.30 -1.89
N VAL A 184 -1.88 -12.92 -2.50
CA VAL A 184 -1.54 -14.32 -2.24
C VAL A 184 -0.87 -14.40 -0.87
N LEU A 185 -1.36 -15.31 -0.04
CA LEU A 185 -0.90 -15.45 1.34
C LEU A 185 0.32 -16.39 1.39
N PRO A 186 1.38 -16.05 2.13
CA PRO A 186 2.48 -16.99 2.34
C PRO A 186 2.05 -18.21 3.17
N LYS A 187 2.90 -19.24 3.11
CA LYS A 187 2.84 -20.42 3.96
C LYS A 187 3.02 -20.04 5.43
N CYS A 188 2.31 -20.73 6.32
CA CYS A 188 2.53 -20.60 7.76
C CYS A 188 3.73 -21.43 8.21
N GLU A 189 4.65 -20.82 8.96
CA GLU A 189 5.81 -21.51 9.55
C GLU A 189 5.43 -22.44 10.71
N HIS A 190 4.32 -22.18 11.40
CA HIS A 190 3.89 -22.98 12.56
C HIS A 190 3.09 -24.23 12.18
N CYS A 191 2.14 -24.12 11.24
CA CYS A 191 1.30 -25.26 10.84
C CYS A 191 1.60 -25.80 9.44
N GLY A 192 2.52 -25.18 8.70
CA GLY A 192 2.94 -25.61 7.37
C GLY A 192 1.88 -25.44 6.27
N ARG A 193 0.71 -24.85 6.55
CA ARG A 193 -0.36 -24.70 5.56
C ARG A 193 -0.08 -23.54 4.61
N GLU A 194 -0.24 -23.79 3.33
CA GLU A 194 -0.13 -22.79 2.26
C GLU A 194 -1.26 -21.75 2.33
N ASN A 195 -1.05 -20.58 1.73
CA ASN A 195 -2.08 -19.53 1.60
C ASN A 195 -2.77 -19.16 2.93
N SER A 196 -1.98 -19.04 4.01
CA SER A 196 -2.54 -19.01 5.37
C SER A 196 -2.15 -17.79 6.21
N VAL A 197 -1.07 -17.08 5.89
CA VAL A 197 -0.55 -16.01 6.76
C VAL A 197 -0.96 -14.63 6.27
N GLU A 198 -1.79 -13.93 7.02
CA GLU A 198 -2.29 -12.59 6.70
C GLU A 198 -1.78 -11.54 7.69
N PRO A 199 -1.71 -10.24 7.31
CA PRO A 199 -1.24 -9.22 8.24
C PRO A 199 -2.24 -9.05 9.40
N PHE A 200 -1.72 -8.95 10.61
CA PHE A 200 -2.55 -8.72 11.79
C PHE A 200 -2.89 -7.23 11.92
N LEU A 201 -4.06 -6.83 11.40
CA LEU A 201 -4.52 -5.44 11.45
C LEU A 201 -5.42 -5.13 12.66
N GLY A 202 -6.10 -6.12 13.25
CA GLY A 202 -6.90 -6.03 14.49
C GLY A 202 -7.45 -4.64 14.84
N ASP A 203 -7.13 -4.17 16.05
CA ASP A 203 -7.48 -2.82 16.56
C ASP A 203 -6.44 -1.75 16.20
N THR A 204 -5.63 -1.99 15.17
CA THR A 204 -4.55 -1.07 14.78
C THR A 204 -5.15 0.26 14.33
N LYS A 205 -4.87 1.31 15.13
CA LYS A 205 -5.23 2.68 14.77
C LYS A 205 -4.61 3.03 13.42
N ARG A 206 -5.36 3.70 12.54
CA ARG A 206 -4.90 4.08 11.18
C ARG A 206 -3.54 4.80 11.13
N ARG A 207 -3.19 5.53 12.19
CA ARG A 207 -1.89 6.23 12.34
C ARG A 207 -0.70 5.30 12.62
N ALA A 208 -0.96 4.06 13.04
CA ALA A 208 0.02 3.05 13.43
C ALA A 208 0.06 1.86 12.46
N ILE A 209 -0.55 2.00 11.28
CA ILE A 209 -0.44 0.98 10.23
C ILE A 209 1.01 0.92 9.76
N ASN A 210 1.56 -0.29 9.69
CA ASN A 210 2.91 -0.55 9.20
C ASN A 210 2.95 -0.54 7.67
N TRP A 211 2.91 0.66 7.10
CA TRP A 211 2.80 0.85 5.65
C TRP A 211 3.96 0.23 4.86
N LEU A 212 5.18 0.32 5.37
CA LEU A 212 6.35 -0.23 4.69
C LEU A 212 6.31 -1.76 4.66
N PHE A 213 6.00 -2.40 5.79
CA PHE A 213 5.84 -3.85 5.83
C PHE A 213 4.77 -4.33 4.85
N LEU A 214 3.59 -3.70 4.87
CA LEU A 214 2.50 -4.09 3.97
C LEU A 214 2.85 -3.90 2.50
N LEU A 215 3.63 -2.87 2.15
CA LEU A 215 4.12 -2.67 0.79
C LEU A 215 5.05 -3.81 0.36
N LEU A 216 6.09 -4.08 1.17
CA LEU A 216 7.13 -5.06 0.86
C LEU A 216 6.61 -6.50 0.87
N ALA A 217 5.69 -6.81 1.78
CA ALA A 217 4.96 -8.08 1.81
C ALA A 217 3.94 -8.21 0.66
N GLN A 218 3.68 -7.14 -0.09
CA GLN A 218 2.62 -7.03 -1.08
C GLN A 218 1.21 -7.32 -0.52
N MET A 219 0.95 -6.88 0.72
CA MET A 219 -0.26 -7.17 1.50
C MET A 219 -1.20 -5.96 1.68
N LEU A 220 -1.01 -4.86 0.94
CA LEU A 220 -1.87 -3.66 1.07
C LEU A 220 -3.35 -3.95 0.77
N GLY A 221 -3.67 -4.97 -0.04
CA GLY A 221 -5.04 -5.41 -0.31
C GLY A 221 -5.84 -5.85 0.93
N PHE A 222 -5.17 -6.22 2.02
CA PHE A 222 -5.83 -6.55 3.30
C PHE A 222 -6.33 -5.33 4.06
N CYS A 223 -5.86 -4.12 3.71
CA CYS A 223 -6.40 -2.91 4.31
C CYS A 223 -7.85 -2.69 3.86
N ASN A 224 -8.70 -2.27 4.78
CA ASN A 224 -10.04 -1.83 4.45
C ASN A 224 -10.02 -0.44 3.77
N LEU A 225 -11.12 -0.08 3.13
CA LEU A 225 -11.24 1.15 2.36
C LEU A 225 -10.93 2.40 3.21
N LYS A 226 -11.37 2.45 4.48
CA LYS A 226 -11.12 3.58 5.39
C LYS A 226 -9.65 3.74 5.79
N GLN A 227 -8.89 2.64 5.82
CA GLN A 227 -7.45 2.62 6.06
C GLN A 227 -6.71 3.11 4.81
N LEU A 228 -7.03 2.58 3.63
CA LEU A 228 -6.42 3.01 2.36
C LEU A 228 -6.70 4.49 2.06
N GLN A 229 -7.94 4.94 2.25
CA GLN A 229 -8.30 6.37 2.11
C GLN A 229 -7.57 7.27 3.12
N TYR A 230 -7.19 6.75 4.29
CA TYR A 230 -6.39 7.50 5.25
C TYR A 230 -4.98 7.74 4.72
N PHE A 231 -4.37 6.75 4.07
CA PHE A 231 -3.10 6.94 3.36
C PHE A 231 -3.24 8.03 2.29
N CYS A 232 -4.24 7.91 1.40
CA CYS A 232 -4.44 8.87 0.31
C CYS A 232 -4.64 10.30 0.83
N LYS A 233 -5.44 10.47 1.90
CA LYS A 233 -5.67 11.77 2.55
C LYS A 233 -4.36 12.44 2.99
N HIS A 234 -3.39 11.68 3.47
CA HIS A 234 -2.17 12.22 4.06
C HIS A 234 -0.99 12.30 3.08
N ASN A 235 -1.19 11.82 1.84
CA ASN A 235 -0.19 11.84 0.78
C ASN A 235 -0.70 12.55 -0.50
N ASN A 236 -1.66 13.48 -0.34
CA ASN A 236 -2.21 14.31 -1.41
C ASN A 236 -2.74 13.52 -2.63
N ASN A 237 -3.25 12.31 -2.40
CA ASN A 237 -3.88 11.49 -3.43
C ASN A 237 -5.41 11.58 -3.35
N HIS A 238 -6.08 11.39 -4.48
CA HIS A 238 -7.53 11.27 -4.51
C HIS A 238 -8.01 10.14 -3.58
N ARG A 239 -9.02 10.45 -2.76
CA ARG A 239 -9.57 9.53 -1.75
C ARG A 239 -10.77 8.74 -2.26
N THR A 240 -11.26 9.07 -3.45
CA THR A 240 -12.45 8.52 -4.06
C THR A 240 -12.05 7.55 -5.15
N GLY A 241 -12.77 6.43 -5.26
CA GLY A 241 -12.51 5.40 -6.25
C GLY A 241 -12.87 4.02 -5.74
N ALA A 242 -12.90 3.07 -6.66
CA ALA A 242 -12.97 1.66 -6.33
C ALA A 242 -11.69 1.20 -5.59
N LYS A 243 -11.79 0.06 -4.88
CA LYS A 243 -10.70 -0.44 -4.02
C LYS A 243 -9.40 -0.64 -4.81
N ASP A 244 -9.48 -1.18 -6.02
CA ASP A 244 -8.36 -1.40 -6.94
C ASP A 244 -7.59 -0.11 -7.26
N ARG A 245 -8.29 1.00 -7.52
CA ARG A 245 -7.67 2.31 -7.76
C ARG A 245 -6.96 2.84 -6.52
N ILE A 246 -7.60 2.74 -5.35
CA ILE A 246 -7.02 3.25 -4.11
C ILE A 246 -5.82 2.39 -3.67
N VAL A 247 -5.87 1.07 -3.86
CA VAL A 247 -4.72 0.17 -3.66
C VAL A 247 -3.58 0.59 -4.58
N TYR A 248 -3.83 0.80 -5.88
CA TYR A 248 -2.81 1.27 -6.83
C TYR A 248 -2.14 2.56 -6.38
N SER A 249 -2.93 3.59 -6.07
CA SER A 249 -2.41 4.88 -5.58
C SER A 249 -1.62 4.73 -4.28
N THR A 250 -1.99 3.78 -3.41
CA THR A 250 -1.26 3.50 -2.17
C THR A 250 0.11 2.87 -2.45
N TYR A 251 0.17 1.85 -3.33
CA TYR A 251 1.43 1.26 -3.77
C TYR A 251 2.35 2.30 -4.40
N MET A 252 1.86 3.04 -5.41
CA MET A 252 2.67 4.03 -6.11
C MET A 252 3.10 5.18 -5.19
N GLY A 253 2.22 5.65 -4.32
CA GLY A 253 2.54 6.69 -3.34
C GLY A 253 3.63 6.25 -2.36
N LEU A 254 3.61 5.01 -1.89
CA LEU A 254 4.67 4.47 -1.02
C LEU A 254 5.98 4.26 -1.78
N CYS A 255 5.94 3.75 -3.01
CA CYS A 255 7.13 3.66 -3.86
C CYS A 255 7.78 5.02 -4.09
N LYS A 256 6.96 6.07 -4.32
CA LYS A 256 7.45 7.46 -4.44
C LYS A 256 8.09 7.98 -3.15
N GLN A 257 7.56 7.63 -1.97
CA GLN A 257 8.22 7.98 -0.70
C GLN A 257 9.57 7.28 -0.52
N LEU A 258 9.66 5.99 -0.89
CA LEU A 258 10.90 5.22 -0.77
C LEU A 258 11.95 5.66 -1.78
N LEU A 259 11.55 5.94 -3.01
CA LEU A 259 12.43 6.18 -4.15
C LEU A 259 11.97 7.43 -4.92
N PRO A 260 12.08 8.63 -4.31
CA PRO A 260 11.60 9.88 -4.94
C PRO A 260 12.23 10.12 -6.31
N GLU A 261 13.53 9.83 -6.44
CA GLU A 261 14.31 9.99 -7.68
C GLU A 261 13.72 9.21 -8.87
N LEU A 262 13.07 8.06 -8.64
CA LEU A 262 12.48 7.24 -9.70
C LEU A 262 11.09 7.72 -10.14
N PHE A 263 10.40 8.50 -9.31
CA PHE A 263 8.99 8.87 -9.52
C PHE A 263 8.77 10.38 -9.64
N ASP A 264 9.78 11.21 -9.40
CA ASP A 264 9.72 12.67 -9.55
C ASP A 264 10.11 13.16 -10.96
N SER A 265 10.65 12.29 -11.83
CA SER A 265 11.09 12.65 -13.19
C SER A 265 9.97 12.76 -14.25
N ARG A 266 8.69 12.79 -13.86
CA ARG A 266 7.54 13.04 -14.75
C ARG A 266 6.39 13.73 -14.02
N SER A 267 6.38 15.06 -14.02
CA SER A 267 5.19 15.90 -13.86
C SER A 267 5.37 17.16 -14.69
#